data_AF-A0A9P4IV87-F1
#
_entry.id   AF-A0A9P4IV87-F1
#
_cell.length_a   1.000
_cell.length_b   1.000
_cell.length_c   1.000
_cell.angle_alpha   90.00
_cell.angle_beta   90.00
_cell.angle_gamma   90.00
#
_symmetry.space_group_name_H-M   'P 1'
#
loop_
_entity.id
_entity.type
_entity.pdbx_description
1 polymer ?
#
loop_
_entity_poly.entity_id
_entity_poly.type
_entity_poly.pdbx_seq_one_letter_code
_entity_poly.pdbx_strand_id
1 'polypeptide(L)' 'MSTTLYNVPSSLDFATRLAKVLARKTGKAVHVGSSVSFESSAQGGTVEEEMEGFRRIVETVMSQIETSEGTQAG' A
#
# COMPACT_ATOMS: atom_id res chain seq x y z
N MET A 1 -10.71 11.13 2.21
CA MET A 1 -11.76 10.24 1.68
C MET A 1 -11.10 9.20 0.78
N SER A 2 -11.55 7.96 0.75
CA SER A 2 -11.00 6.89 -0.11
C SER A 2 -12.19 6.28 -0.86
N THR A 3 -12.02 6.06 -2.16
CA THR A 3 -13.08 5.56 -3.05
C THR A 3 -12.57 4.28 -3.71
N THR A 4 -13.26 3.18 -3.46
CA THR A 4 -12.92 1.88 -4.05
C THR A 4 -13.25 1.87 -5.54
N LEU A 5 -12.29 1.49 -6.38
CA LEU A 5 -12.48 1.38 -7.83
C LEU A 5 -12.78 -0.07 -8.29
N TYR A 6 -12.34 -1.08 -7.54
CA TYR A 6 -12.61 -2.51 -7.83
C TYR A 6 -12.82 -3.28 -6.51
N ASN A 7 -13.84 -4.14 -6.46
CA ASN A 7 -14.24 -4.84 -5.22
C ASN A 7 -13.82 -6.32 -5.25
N VAL A 8 -12.65 -6.62 -4.68
CA VAL A 8 -12.29 -7.97 -4.24
C VAL A 8 -12.30 -7.94 -2.70
N PRO A 9 -13.30 -8.53 -2.04
CA PRO A 9 -13.55 -8.32 -0.61
C PRO A 9 -12.34 -8.60 0.28
N SER A 10 -11.51 -9.58 -0.08
CA SER A 10 -10.38 -10.03 0.71
C SER A 10 -9.12 -9.17 0.61
N SER A 11 -9.02 -8.30 -0.39
CA SER A 11 -7.87 -7.38 -0.55
C SER A 11 -8.23 -5.91 -0.34
N LEU A 12 -9.53 -5.61 -0.22
CA LEU A 12 -10.07 -4.25 -0.18
C LEU A 12 -9.66 -3.48 1.07
N ASP A 13 -9.67 -4.12 2.24
CA ASP A 13 -9.26 -3.48 3.50
C ASP A 13 -7.78 -3.12 3.50
N PHE A 14 -6.93 -4.03 2.99
CA PHE A 14 -5.50 -3.81 2.85
C PHE A 14 -5.20 -2.65 1.89
N ALA A 15 -5.76 -2.70 0.67
CA ALA A 15 -5.55 -1.66 -0.35
C ALA A 15 -6.04 -0.28 0.14
N THR A 16 -7.19 -0.24 0.81
CA THR A 16 -7.76 0.99 1.38
C THR A 16 -6.88 1.57 2.46
N ARG A 17 -6.36 0.74 3.39
CA ARG A 17 -5.44 1.19 4.43
C ARG A 17 -4.15 1.72 3.83
N LEU A 18 -3.59 1.04 2.83
CA LEU A 18 -2.37 1.44 2.17
C LEU A 18 -2.53 2.79 1.45
N ALA A 19 -3.62 2.96 0.69
CA ALA A 19 -3.93 4.21 0.01
C ALA A 19 -4.05 5.39 0.99
N LYS A 20 -4.72 5.19 2.13
CA LYS A 20 -4.88 6.23 3.15
C LYS A 20 -3.55 6.63 3.79
N VAL A 21 -2.69 5.67 4.10
CA VAL A 21 -1.38 5.95 4.73
C VAL A 21 -0.47 6.69 3.75
N LEU A 22 -0.39 6.24 2.50
CA LEU A 22 0.44 6.87 1.48
C LEU A 22 -0.06 8.28 1.12
N ALA A 23 -1.36 8.49 1.00
CA ALA A 23 -1.92 9.83 0.75
C ALA A 23 -1.60 10.80 1.90
N ARG A 24 -1.66 10.34 3.15
CA ARG A 24 -1.28 11.16 4.32
C ARG A 24 0.20 11.50 4.37
N LYS A 25 1.07 10.54 4.03
CA LYS A 25 2.52 10.73 4.04
C LYS A 25 3.03 11.62 2.90
N THR A 26 2.42 11.52 1.73
CA THR A 26 2.86 12.25 0.54
C THR A 26 2.16 13.60 0.36
N GLY A 27 0.99 13.80 0.97
CA GLY A 27 0.14 14.97 0.72
C GLY A 27 -0.47 15.01 -0.68
N LYS A 28 -0.34 13.92 -1.45
CA LYS A 28 -0.81 13.81 -2.85
C LYS A 28 -2.01 12.86 -2.94
N ALA A 29 -2.76 12.96 -4.03
CA ALA A 29 -3.79 11.96 -4.34
C ALA A 29 -3.10 10.64 -4.71
N VAL A 30 -3.46 9.55 -4.02
CA VAL A 30 -2.87 8.22 -4.22
C VAL A 30 -3.93 7.23 -4.68
N HIS A 31 -3.59 6.41 -5.67
CA HIS A 31 -4.42 5.33 -6.18
C HIS A 31 -3.69 4.01 -5.97
N VAL A 32 -4.36 3.03 -5.36
CA VAL A 32 -3.79 1.72 -5.06
C VAL A 32 -4.67 0.67 -5.70
N GLY A 33 -4.08 -0.12 -6.60
CA GLY A 33 -4.62 -1.39 -7.03
C GLY A 33 -3.92 -2.51 -6.25
N SER A 34 -4.66 -3.49 -5.75
CA SER A 34 -4.09 -4.66 -5.09
C SER A 34 -4.71 -5.92 -5.64
N SER A 35 -3.87 -6.87 -6.03
CA SER A 35 -4.23 -8.27 -6.31
C SER A 35 -3.74 -9.21 -5.20
N VAL A 36 -3.23 -8.67 -4.09
CA VAL A 36 -2.68 -9.44 -2.98
C VAL A 36 -3.83 -10.13 -2.25
N SER A 37 -3.75 -11.45 -2.12
CA SER A 37 -4.69 -12.26 -1.31
C SER A 37 -3.89 -13.03 -0.26
N PHE A 38 -4.15 -12.76 1.01
CA PHE A 38 -3.54 -13.49 2.13
C PHE A 38 -4.32 -14.77 2.49
N GLU A 39 -5.50 -14.98 1.90
CA GLU A 39 -6.39 -16.13 2.16
C GLU A 39 -5.85 -17.49 1.70
N SER A 40 -4.93 -17.53 0.73
CA SER A 40 -4.43 -18.78 0.11
C SER A 40 -3.03 -19.19 0.59
N SER A 41 -2.43 -18.45 1.52
CA SER A 41 -1.06 -18.73 1.94
C SER A 41 -1.05 -19.79 3.05
N ALA A 42 -0.52 -20.98 2.77
CA ALA A 42 -0.48 -22.13 3.69
C ALA A 42 0.13 -21.82 5.08
N GLN A 43 0.98 -20.78 5.17
CA GLN A 43 1.51 -20.20 6.41
C GLN A 43 1.44 -18.66 6.47
N GLY A 44 1.07 -18.00 5.37
CA GLY A 44 1.27 -16.55 5.12
C GLY A 44 0.03 -15.68 5.29
N GLY A 45 -0.91 -16.12 6.13
CA GLY A 45 -2.19 -15.45 6.38
C GLY A 45 -2.29 -14.87 7.80
N THR A 46 -1.17 -14.81 8.53
CA THR A 46 -1.17 -14.24 9.87
C THR A 46 -1.22 -12.71 9.82
N VAL A 47 -1.82 -12.09 10.83
CA VAL A 47 -1.93 -10.63 10.93
C VAL A 47 -0.55 -9.98 10.98
N GLU A 48 0.41 -10.66 11.62
CA GLU A 48 1.79 -10.22 11.75
C GLU A 48 2.49 -10.08 10.39
N GLU A 49 2.35 -11.09 9.51
CA GLU A 49 2.93 -11.06 8.17
C GLU A 49 2.27 -10.00 7.28
N GLU A 50 0.94 -9.85 7.38
CA GLU A 50 0.23 -8.78 6.67
C GLU A 50 0.77 -7.41 7.11
N MET A 51 0.99 -7.22 8.41
CA MET A 51 1.50 -5.97 8.98
C MET A 51 2.98 -5.72 8.65
N GLU A 52 3.80 -6.76 8.56
CA GLU A 52 5.17 -6.65 8.09
C GLU A 52 5.21 -6.27 6.60
N GLY A 53 4.46 -6.98 5.76
CA GLY A 53 4.32 -6.68 4.33
C GLY A 53 3.81 -5.26 4.09
N PHE A 54 2.79 -4.85 4.84
CA PHE A 54 2.25 -3.49 4.80
C PHE A 54 3.33 -2.43 5.07
N ARG A 55 4.09 -2.59 6.16
CA ARG A 55 5.16 -1.66 6.54
C ARG A 55 6.24 -1.59 5.47
N ARG A 56 6.68 -2.76 4.98
CA ARG A 56 7.74 -2.84 3.97
C ARG A 56 7.34 -2.16 2.65
N ILE A 57 6.09 -2.28 2.24
CA ILE A 57 5.55 -1.59 1.05
C ILE A 57 5.57 -0.09 1.28
N VAL A 58 5.07 0.40 2.41
CA VAL A 58 5.07 1.85 2.73
C VAL A 58 6.49 2.41 2.71
N GLU A 59 7.44 1.74 3.34
CA GLU A 59 8.85 2.17 3.36
C GLU A 59 9.45 2.24 1.96
N THR A 60 9.24 1.19 1.16
CA THR A 60 9.76 1.13 -0.22
C THR A 60 9.18 2.25 -1.07
N VAL A 61 7.86 2.44 -1.04
CA VAL A 61 7.20 3.48 -1.84
C VAL A 61 7.69 4.87 -1.45
N MET A 62 7.81 5.16 -0.14
CA MET A 62 8.29 6.46 0.32
C MET A 62 9.74 6.71 -0.12
N SER A 63 10.62 5.72 0.01
CA SER A 63 12.01 5.83 -0.45
C SER A 63 12.12 6.08 -1.97
N GLN A 64 11.27 5.43 -2.78
CA GLN A 64 11.22 5.67 -4.23
C GLN A 64 10.72 7.07 -4.57
N ILE A 65 9.72 7.58 -3.83
CA ILE A 65 9.22 8.95 -4.01
C ILE A 65 10.32 9.97 -3.66
N GLU A 66 10.99 9.80 -2.53
CA GLU A 66 12.10 10.68 -2.11
C GLU A 66 13.23 10.70 -3.16
N THR A 67 13.58 9.54 -3.71
CA THR A 67 14.58 9.41 -4.78
C THR A 67 14.12 10.11 -6.07
N SER A 68 12.85 9.99 -6.42
CA SER A 68 12.27 10.60 -7.62
C SER A 68 12.21 12.12 -7.52
N GLU A 69 11.84 12.66 -6.34
CA GLU A 69 11.82 14.11 -6.10
C GLU A 69 13.26 14.69 -6.11
N GLY A 70 14.24 13.96 -5.57
CA GLY A 70 15.66 14.35 -5.63
C GLY A 70 16.26 14.33 -7.03
N THR A 71 15.69 13.56 -7.97
CA THR A 71 16.12 13.50 -9.38
C THR A 71 15.57 14.66 -10.22
N GLN A 72 14.52 15.34 -9.77
CA GLN A 72 13.93 16.49 -10.48
C GLN A 72 14.52 17.86 -10.06
N ALA A 73 15.47 17.90 -9.13
CA ALA A 73 16.11 19.12 -8.64
C ALA A 73 17.52 19.39 -9.25
N GLY A 74 17.84 18.76 -10.38
CA GLY A 74 19.11 18.91 -11.11
C GLY A 74 18.94 19.56 -12.47
#